data_AF-A0A524MCL7-F1
#
_entry.id   AF-A0A524MCL7-F1
#
_cell.length_a   1.000
_cell.length_b   1.000
_cell.length_c   1.000
_cell.angle_alpha   90.00
_cell.angle_beta   90.00
_cell.angle_gamma   90.00
#
_symmetry.space_group_name_H-M   'P 1'
#
loop_
_entity.id
_entity.type
_entity.pdbx_description
1 polymer ?
#
loop_
_entity_poly.entity_id
_entity_poly.type
_entity_poly.pdbx_seq_one_letter_code
_entity_poly.pdbx_strand_id
1 'polypeptide(L)'
;MLIEREVRALVIDTPLSHLPRDELVKAVIPVIDAKDVELQRVDEFAFISRKKFDKILQVFIKEVREQARVKGEEQLVELVEKYRREIER
;
A
#
# COMPACT_ATOMS: atom_id res chain seq x y z
N MET A 1 -11.27 4.17 -12.29
CA MET A 1 -10.26 3.35 -11.56
C MET A 1 -10.85 2.80 -10.25
N LEU A 2 -10.37 1.67 -9.70
CA LEU A 2 -10.88 1.09 -8.42
C LEU A 2 -10.86 2.10 -7.25
N ILE A 3 -9.92 3.04 -7.29
CA ILE A 3 -9.77 4.16 -6.34
C ILE A 3 -11.02 5.06 -6.35
N GLU A 4 -11.61 5.32 -7.52
CA GLU A 4 -12.81 6.17 -7.66
C GLU A 4 -14.08 5.49 -7.14
N ARG A 5 -14.01 4.19 -6.83
CA ARG A 5 -15.12 3.40 -6.27
C ARG A 5 -15.03 3.22 -4.75
N GLU A 6 -14.21 4.02 -4.07
CA GLU A 6 -14.01 3.97 -2.61
C GLU A 6 -13.56 2.60 -2.08
N VAL A 7 -12.86 1.83 -2.93
CA VAL A 7 -12.32 0.52 -2.53
C VAL A 7 -11.22 0.71 -1.49
N ARG A 8 -11.42 0.16 -0.29
CA ARG A 8 -10.50 0.30 0.85
C ARG A 8 -9.43 -0.79 0.94
N ALA A 9 -9.65 -1.92 0.26
CA ALA A 9 -8.72 -3.04 0.22
C ALA A 9 -9.06 -3.91 -1.00
N LEU A 10 -8.05 -4.57 -1.58
CA LEU A 10 -8.24 -5.50 -2.68
C LEU A 10 -7.78 -6.90 -2.26
N VAL A 11 -8.66 -7.88 -2.35
CA VAL A 11 -8.32 -9.30 -2.13
C VAL A 11 -8.22 -9.97 -3.49
N ILE A 12 -7.06 -10.57 -3.78
CA ILE A 12 -6.77 -11.20 -5.08
C ILE A 12 -6.44 -12.68 -4.92
N ASP A 13 -6.93 -13.48 -5.86
CA ASP A 13 -6.56 -14.91 -6.03
C ASP A 13 -5.50 -15.05 -7.14
N THR A 14 -5.59 -14.18 -8.15
CA THR A 14 -4.66 -14.13 -9.27
C THR A 14 -3.55 -13.10 -9.04
N PRO A 15 -2.30 -13.39 -9.43
CA PRO A 15 -1.22 -12.42 -9.34
C PRO A 15 -1.53 -11.18 -10.19
N LEU A 16 -1.48 -10.02 -9.56
CA LEU A 16 -1.44 -8.73 -10.26
C LEU A 16 -0.05 -8.52 -10.85
N SER A 17 0.01 -7.81 -11.99
CA SER A 17 1.28 -7.28 -12.48
C SER A 17 1.85 -6.23 -11.50
N HIS A 18 3.13 -5.88 -11.64
CA HIS A 18 3.80 -4.94 -10.73
C HIS A 18 3.25 -3.50 -10.84
N LEU A 19 2.92 -3.04 -12.05
CA LEU A 19 2.48 -1.67 -12.31
C LEU A 19 1.21 -1.26 -11.53
N PRO A 20 0.12 -2.07 -11.53
CA PRO A 20 -1.09 -1.75 -10.78
C PRO A 20 -0.91 -1.86 -9.26
N ARG A 21 0.03 -2.70 -8.79
CA ARG A 21 0.27 -2.89 -7.36
C ARG A 21 0.86 -1.62 -6.74
N ASP A 22 1.84 -1.02 -7.38
CA ASP A 22 2.50 0.19 -6.86
C ASP A 22 1.56 1.40 -6.82
N GLU A 23 0.69 1.55 -7.82
CA GLU A 23 -0.33 2.62 -7.83
C GLU A 23 -1.34 2.46 -6.69
N LEU A 24 -1.80 1.22 -6.44
CA LEU A 24 -2.72 0.92 -5.33
C LEU A 24 -2.05 1.17 -3.96
N VAL A 25 -0.78 0.78 -3.81
CA VAL A 25 -0.02 1.03 -2.58
C VAL A 25 0.20 2.53 -2.34
N LYS A 26 0.49 3.31 -3.39
CA LYS A 26 0.57 4.79 -3.30
C LYS A 26 -0.75 5.41 -2.89
N ALA A 27 -1.88 4.82 -3.31
CA ALA A 27 -3.22 5.22 -2.89
C ALA A 27 -3.60 4.69 -1.49
N VAL A 28 -2.66 4.06 -0.76
CA VAL A 28 -2.88 3.47 0.58
C VAL A 28 -3.93 2.35 0.56
N ILE A 29 -4.05 1.66 -0.58
CA ILE A 29 -4.96 0.52 -0.74
C ILE A 29 -4.13 -0.77 -0.62
N PRO A 30 -4.32 -1.57 0.44
CA PRO A 30 -3.64 -2.85 0.59
C PRO A 30 -4.15 -3.83 -0.46
N VAL A 31 -3.21 -4.55 -1.08
CA VAL A 31 -3.45 -5.69 -1.95
C VAL A 31 -3.10 -6.96 -1.17
N ILE A 32 -4.09 -7.81 -0.94
CA ILE A 32 -4.02 -8.95 -0.04
C ILE A 32 -4.29 -10.23 -0.83
N ASP A 33 -3.50 -11.28 -0.61
CA ASP A 33 -3.76 -12.58 -1.22
C ASP A 33 -4.94 -13.26 -0.52
N ALA A 34 -5.86 -13.86 -1.29
CA ALA A 34 -7.00 -14.60 -0.77
C ALA A 34 -6.61 -15.74 0.19
N LYS A 35 -5.41 -16.32 0.00
CA LYS A 35 -4.85 -17.36 0.85
C LYS A 35 -4.53 -16.84 2.25
N ASP A 36 -4.16 -15.56 2.38
CA ASP A 36 -3.74 -14.97 3.65
C ASP A 36 -4.93 -14.62 4.56
N VAL A 37 -6.14 -14.52 4.01
CA VAL A 37 -7.35 -14.09 4.73
C VAL A 37 -8.42 -15.17 4.86
N GLU A 38 -8.17 -16.41 4.41
CA GLU A 38 -9.13 -17.52 4.42
C GLU A 38 -10.46 -17.13 3.76
N LEU A 39 -10.38 -16.73 2.49
CA LEU A 39 -11.55 -16.33 1.71
C LEU A 39 -12.54 -17.49 1.55
N GLN A 40 -13.75 -17.33 2.08
CA GLN A 40 -14.88 -18.22 1.85
C GLN A 40 -15.92 -17.49 1.00
N ARG A 41 -16.30 -18.08 -0.15
CA ARG A 41 -17.32 -17.53 -1.03
C ARG A 41 -18.63 -18.26 -0.76
N VAL A 42 -19.69 -17.51 -0.46
CA VAL A 42 -21.05 -18.02 -0.26
C VAL A 42 -21.98 -17.13 -1.07
N ASP A 43 -22.55 -17.69 -2.14
CA ASP A 43 -23.36 -16.98 -3.13
C ASP A 43 -22.68 -15.70 -3.64
N GLU A 44 -23.26 -14.53 -3.36
CA GLU A 44 -22.77 -13.21 -3.76
C GLU A 44 -21.77 -12.60 -2.74
N PHE A 45 -21.55 -13.26 -1.61
CA PHE A 45 -20.75 -12.75 -0.52
C PHE A 45 -19.40 -13.45 -0.38
N ALA A 46 -18.41 -12.67 0.02
CA ALA A 46 -17.08 -13.12 0.37
C ALA A 46 -16.84 -12.87 1.85
N PHE A 47 -16.59 -13.94 2.61
CA PHE A 47 -16.23 -13.89 4.01
C PHE A 47 -14.73 -14.08 4.16
N ILE A 48 -14.14 -13.33 5.08
CA ILE A 48 -12.72 -13.41 5.41
C ILE A 48 -12.54 -13.50 6.92
N SER A 49 -11.43 -14.10 7.34
CA SER A 49 -11.05 -14.15 8.73
C SER A 49 -10.64 -12.77 9.23
N ARG A 50 -11.49 -12.17 10.08
CA ARG A 50 -11.24 -10.85 10.68
C ARG A 50 -9.87 -10.76 11.35
N LYS A 51 -9.49 -11.77 12.14
CA LYS A 51 -8.22 -11.79 12.86
C LYS A 51 -7.01 -11.76 11.92
N LYS A 52 -7.09 -12.47 10.79
CA LYS A 52 -6.02 -12.48 9.79
C LYS A 52 -5.96 -11.15 9.03
N PHE A 53 -7.12 -10.63 8.64
CA PHE A 53 -7.23 -9.34 7.98
C PHE A 53 -6.65 -8.21 8.83
N ASP A 54 -7.05 -8.12 10.10
CA ASP A 54 -6.58 -7.07 11.02
C ASP A 54 -5.05 -7.09 11.18
N LYS A 55 -4.46 -8.30 11.25
CA LYS A 55 -3.01 -8.46 11.34
C LYS A 55 -2.30 -7.95 10.07
N ILE A 56 -2.80 -8.31 8.90
CA ILE A 56 -2.23 -7.89 7.60
C ILE A 56 -2.37 -6.37 7.45
N LEU A 57 -3.53 -5.82 7.77
CA LEU A 57 -3.79 -4.39 7.69
C LEU A 57 -2.88 -3.59 8.61
N GLN A 58 -2.66 -4.05 9.85
CA GLN A 58 -1.73 -3.39 10.77
C GLN A 58 -0.29 -3.39 10.27
N VAL A 59 0.17 -4.49 9.67
CA VAL A 59 1.50 -4.59 9.08
C VAL A 59 1.62 -3.61 7.91
N PHE A 60 0.66 -3.61 6.99
CA PHE A 60 0.63 -2.71 5.85
C PHE A 60 0.67 -1.23 6.26
N ILE A 61 -0.15 -0.83 7.24
CA ILE A 61 -0.17 0.56 7.72
C ILE A 61 1.20 0.95 8.31
N LYS A 62 1.90 0.05 8.99
CA LYS A 62 3.24 0.31 9.50
C LYS A 62 4.25 0.48 8.36
N GLU A 63 4.19 -0.38 7.36
CA GLU A 63 5.09 -0.32 6.19
C GLU A 63 4.90 0.98 5.39
N VAL A 64 3.64 1.37 5.12
CA VAL A 64 3.36 2.62 4.41
C VAL A 64 3.84 3.84 5.19
N ARG A 65 3.68 3.85 6.52
CA ARG A 65 4.20 4.93 7.37
C ARG A 65 5.71 5.01 7.34
N GLU A 66 6.39 3.87 7.37
CA GLU A 66 7.84 3.82 7.31
C GLU A 66 8.36 4.27 5.94
N GLN A 67 7.74 3.83 4.85
CA GLN A 67 8.08 4.31 3.51
C GLN A 67 7.86 5.81 3.35
N ALA A 68 6.80 6.37 3.94
CA ALA A 68 6.56 7.81 3.94
C ALA A 68 7.64 8.57 4.73
N ARG A 69 8.09 8.00 5.87
CA ARG A 69 9.18 8.58 6.68
C ARG A 69 10.50 8.61 5.89
N VAL A 70 10.89 7.49 5.29
CA VAL A 70 12.13 7.38 4.50
C VAL A 70 12.11 8.35 3.32
N LYS A 71 11.00 8.42 2.57
CA LYS A 71 10.86 9.39 1.48
C LYS A 71 10.96 10.84 1.94
N GLY A 72 10.40 11.17 3.10
CA GLY A 72 10.52 12.51 3.68
C GLY A 72 11.97 12.87 4.02
N GLU A 73 12.73 11.90 4.54
CA GLU A 73 14.17 12.07 4.83
C GLU A 73 14.99 12.25 3.56
N GLU A 74 14.73 11.46 2.51
CA GLU A 74 15.40 11.61 1.21
C GLU A 74 15.12 12.97 0.55
N GLN A 75 13.87 13.43 0.59
CA GLN A 75 13.48 14.75 0.07
C GLN A 75 14.17 15.91 0.82
N LEU A 76 14.36 15.76 2.14
CA LEU A 76 15.10 16.74 2.95
C LEU A 76 16.58 16.78 2.54
N VAL A 77 17.21 15.62 2.33
CA VAL A 77 18.61 15.54 1.87
C VAL A 77 18.76 16.19 0.49
N GLU A 78 17.86 15.88 -0.44
CA GLU A 78 17.89 16.45 -1.79
C GLU A 78 17.71 17.98 -1.77
N LEU A 79 16.84 18.51 -0.91
CA LEU A 79 16.66 19.94 -0.73
C LEU A 79 17.93 20.61 -0.20
N VAL A 80 18.60 20.00 0.79
CA VAL A 80 19.86 20.52 1.36
C VAL A 80 20.98 20.49 0.32
N GLU A 81 21.11 19.41 -0.45
CA GLU A 81 22.10 19.35 -1.53
C GLU A 81 21.86 20.40 -2.60
N LYS A 82 20.59 20.62 -2.99
CA LYS A 82 20.23 21.64 -3.96
C LYS A 82 20.59 23.04 -3.43
N TYR A 83 20.27 23.33 -2.18
CA TYR A 83 20.65 24.58 -1.53
C TYR A 83 22.17 24.78 -1.48
N ARG A 84 22.94 23.72 -1.15
CA ARG A 84 24.41 23.80 -1.14
C ARG A 84 24.98 24.14 -2.51
N ARG A 85 24.49 23.50 -3.58
CA ARG A 85 24.93 23.77 -4.97
C ARG A 85 24.57 25.17 -5.45
N GLU A 86 23.52 25.77 -4.90
CA GLU A 86 23.11 27.15 -5.21
C GLU A 86 24.00 28.20 -4.52
N ILE A 87 24.57 27.89 -3.36
CA ILE A 87 25.47 28.80 -2.62
C ILE A 87 26.94 28.69 -3.10
N GLU A 88 27.32 27.54 -3.66
CA GLU A 88 28.68 27.31 -4.23
C GLU A 88 28.86 27.89 -5.66
N ARG A 89 27.84 28.55 -6.23
CA ARG A 89 27.91 29.31 -7.49
C ARG A 89 28.02 30.81 -7.23
#